data_AF-A0A951QDT3-F1
#
_entry.id   AF-A0A951QDT3-F1
#
_cell.length_a   1.000
_cell.length_b   1.000
_cell.length_c   1.000
_cell.angle_alpha   90.00
_cell.angle_beta   90.00
_cell.angle_gamma   90.00
#
_symmetry.space_group_name_H-M   'P 1'
#
loop_
_entity.id
_entity.type
_entity.pdbx_description
1 polymer ?
#
loop_
_entity_poly.entity_id
_entity_poly.type
_entity_poly.pdbx_seq_one_letter_code
_entity_poly.pdbx_strand_id
1 'polypeptide(L)' 'MRTLQITATITSDHELKIQLPPEIPAGDYQIVLVMEEQPTQEQRQPFKFPVDDYGPWPTDLSLRREDMYGDFGR' A
#
# COMPACT_ATOMS: atom_id res chain seq x y z
N MET A 1 -3.91 35.59 7.99
CA MET A 1 -4.48 34.29 7.59
C MET A 1 -3.90 33.23 8.51
N ARG A 2 -4.74 32.47 9.21
CA ARG A 2 -4.31 31.44 10.15
C ARG A 2 -4.92 30.13 9.66
N THR A 3 -4.10 29.22 9.15
CA THR A 3 -4.56 27.93 8.61
C THR A 3 -4.63 26.93 9.75
N LEU A 4 -5.82 26.41 10.02
CA LEU A 4 -6.05 25.36 11.02
C LEU A 4 -6.13 24.02 10.27
N GLN A 5 -5.18 23.14 10.53
CA GLN A 5 -5.20 21.77 10.02
C GLN A 5 -5.90 20.90 11.07
N ILE A 6 -7.15 20.52 10.78
CA ILE A 6 -7.97 19.72 11.70
C ILE A 6 -8.31 18.40 11.00
N THR A 7 -8.15 17.30 11.72
CA THR A 7 -8.61 15.99 11.26
C THR A 7 -10.11 15.90 11.49
N ALA A 8 -10.89 15.87 10.40
CA ALA A 8 -12.33 15.68 10.46
C ALA A 8 -12.67 14.22 10.13
N THR A 9 -13.59 13.63 10.89
CA THR A 9 -14.09 12.29 10.61
C THR A 9 -15.41 12.40 9.84
N ILE A 10 -15.46 11.78 8.66
CA ILE A 10 -16.68 11.62 7.88
C ILE A 10 -17.38 10.36 8.39
N THR A 11 -18.59 10.50 8.93
CA THR A 11 -19.40 9.33 9.34
C THR A 11 -20.06 8.69 8.12
N SER A 12 -20.50 7.43 8.26
CA SER A 12 -21.19 6.68 7.19
C SER A 12 -22.49 7.34 6.72
N ASP A 13 -23.06 8.26 7.51
CA ASP A 13 -24.24 9.06 7.20
C ASP A 13 -23.91 10.35 6.41
N HIS A 14 -22.67 10.48 5.91
CA HIS A 14 -22.15 11.67 5.25
C HIS A 14 -22.12 12.93 6.13
N GLU A 15 -22.12 12.78 7.46
CA GLU A 15 -21.95 13.91 8.37
C GLU A 15 -20.45 14.17 8.63
N LEU A 16 -20.05 15.43 8.49
CA LEU A 16 -18.71 15.89 8.85
C LEU A 16 -18.73 16.38 10.32
N LYS A 17 -18.15 15.60 11.23
CA LYS A 17 -17.99 16.03 12.64
C LYS A 17 -16.60 16.62 12.84
N ILE A 18 -16.55 17.92 13.10
CA ILE A 18 -15.33 18.67 13.42
C ILE A 18 -15.37 19.02 14.91
N GLN A 19 -14.40 18.54 15.69
CA GLN A 19 -14.20 19.01 17.06
C GLN A 19 -13.19 20.16 17.03
N LEU A 20 -13.67 21.39 17.27
CA LEU A 20 -12.81 22.55 17.40
C LEU A 20 -12.19 22.57 18.81
N PRO A 21 -10.87 22.80 18.94
CA PRO A 21 -10.26 22.93 20.25
C PRO A 21 -10.80 24.15 21.00
N PRO A 22 -10.86 24.12 22.34
CA PRO A 22 -11.43 25.18 23.17
C PRO A 22 -10.64 26.50 23.13
N GLU A 23 -9.49 26.53 22.46
CA GLU A 23 -8.65 27.72 22.27
C GLU A 23 -9.18 28.70 21.20
N ILE A 24 -10.21 28.28 20.43
CA ILE A 24 -10.86 29.14 19.43
C ILE A 24 -12.06 29.84 20.08
N PRO A 25 -12.03 31.17 20.25
CA PRO A 25 -13.18 31.89 20.80
C PRO A 25 -14.38 31.81 19.85
N ALA A 26 -15.60 31.93 20.40
CA ALA A 26 -16.80 32.01 19.59
C ALA A 26 -16.73 33.25 18.66
N GLY A 27 -16.86 33.04 17.36
CA GLY A 27 -16.79 34.09 16.35
C GLY A 27 -17.07 33.56 14.95
N ASP A 28 -17.18 34.47 13.98
CA ASP A 28 -17.40 34.12 12.59
C ASP A 28 -16.08 33.69 11.93
N TYR A 29 -16.01 32.45 11.47
CA TYR A 29 -14.85 31.91 10.76
C TYR A 29 -15.26 31.42 9.37
N GLN A 30 -14.50 31.84 8.37
CA GLN A 30 -14.61 31.28 7.02
C GLN A 30 -13.81 29.96 6.97
N ILE A 31 -14.52 28.85 6.79
CA ILE A 31 -13.92 27.51 6.65
C ILE A 31 -13.86 27.18 5.16
N VAL A 32 -12.68 26.74 4.69
CA VAL A 32 -12.50 26.22 3.33
C VAL A 32 -12.17 24.74 3.44
N LEU A 33 -13.07 23.89 2.95
CA LEU A 33 -12.87 22.44 2.89
C LEU A 33 -12.30 22.08 1.51
N VAL A 34 -11.09 21.52 1.49
CA VAL A 34 -10.48 20.98 0.28
C VAL A 34 -10.49 19.46 0.42
N MET A 35 -11.24 18.79 -0.44
CA MET A 35 -11.31 17.33 -0.49
C MET A 35 -10.46 16.86 -1.65
N GLU A 36 -9.38 16.12 -1.34
CA GLU A 36 -8.60 15.41 -2.33
C GLU A 36 -8.89 13.93 -2.15
N GLU A 37 -9.37 13.27 -3.22
CA GLU A 37 -9.57 11.83 -3.22
C GLU A 37 -8.19 11.18 -3.21
N GLN A 38 -7.75 10.70 -2.05
CA GLN A 38 -6.55 9.88 -1.97
C GLN A 38 -6.86 8.53 -2.61
N PRO A 39 -6.08 8.09 -3.62
CA PRO A 39 -6.25 6.76 -4.16
C PRO A 39 -6.05 5.77 -3.02
N THR A 40 -7.09 5.02 -2.68
CA THR A 40 -6.96 3.89 -1.78
C THR A 40 -5.98 2.94 -2.43
N GLN A 41 -4.74 2.89 -1.93
CA GLN A 41 -3.84 1.80 -2.24
C GLN A 41 -4.48 0.55 -1.63
N GLU A 42 -5.30 -0.14 -2.41
CA GLU A 42 -5.72 -1.49 -2.07
C GLU A 42 -4.44 -2.29 -1.80
N GLN A 43 -4.30 -2.75 -0.56
CA GLN A 43 -3.22 -3.64 -0.19
C GLN A 43 -3.37 -4.90 -1.03
N ARG A 44 -2.57 -5.00 -2.10
CA ARG A 44 -2.53 -6.18 -2.96
C ARG A 44 -2.13 -7.36 -2.10
N GLN A 45 -3.05 -8.29 -1.93
CA GLN A 45 -2.76 -9.53 -1.23
C GLN A 45 -1.76 -10.33 -2.07
N PRO A 46 -0.70 -10.88 -1.45
CA PRO A 46 0.24 -11.73 -2.18
C PRO A 46 -0.50 -12.95 -2.74
N PHE A 47 -0.25 -13.25 -4.02
CA PHE A 47 -0.81 -14.43 -4.66
C PHE A 47 -0.35 -15.71 -3.98
N LYS A 48 -1.28 -16.62 -3.72
CA LYS A 48 -0.98 -17.97 -3.23
C LYS A 48 -0.83 -18.90 -4.42
N PHE A 49 0.41 -19.11 -4.86
CA PHE A 49 0.73 -20.13 -5.86
C PHE A 49 0.88 -21.51 -5.19
N PRO A 50 0.50 -22.60 -5.87
CA PRO A 50 0.86 -23.94 -5.43
C PRO A 50 2.38 -24.06 -5.36
N VAL A 51 2.87 -24.71 -4.30
CA VAL A 51 4.29 -24.98 -4.12
C VAL A 51 4.52 -26.43 -4.50
N ASP A 52 5.21 -26.64 -5.63
CA ASP A 52 5.69 -27.96 -6.01
C ASP A 52 6.97 -28.29 -5.22
N ASP A 53 6.97 -29.42 -4.51
CA ASP A 53 8.15 -29.94 -3.81
C ASP A 53 8.77 -31.08 -4.64
N TYR A 54 9.92 -30.80 -5.24
CA TYR A 54 10.70 -31.75 -6.02
C TYR A 54 11.80 -32.45 -5.20
N GLY A 55 11.82 -32.24 -3.88
CA GLY A 55 12.84 -32.76 -2.99
C GLY A 55 14.17 -31.97 -3.07
N PRO A 56 15.21 -32.45 -2.35
CA PRO A 56 16.49 -31.76 -2.31
C PRO A 56 17.15 -31.74 -3.68
N TRP A 57 17.70 -30.58 -4.05
CA TRP A 57 18.48 -30.44 -5.26
C TRP A 57 19.71 -31.37 -5.21
N PRO A 58 20.02 -32.14 -6.27
CA PRO A 58 21.16 -33.05 -6.25
C PRO A 58 22.47 -32.26 -6.15
N THR A 59 23.35 -32.67 -5.23
CA THR A 59 24.64 -32.00 -4.97
C THR A 59 25.60 -32.07 -6.15
N ASP A 60 25.48 -33.10 -6.97
CA ASP A 60 26.39 -33.39 -8.09
C ASP A 60 25.76 -33.03 -9.44
N LEU A 61 24.60 -32.37 -9.45
CA LEU A 61 23.96 -31.91 -10.68
C LEU A 61 24.65 -30.64 -11.19
N SER A 62 25.50 -30.80 -12.19
CA SER A 62 26.03 -29.67 -12.95
C SER A 62 25.02 -29.19 -13.99
N LEU A 63 24.68 -27.90 -13.91
CA LEU A 63 23.91 -27.19 -14.94
C LEU A 63 24.81 -26.43 -15.92
N ARG A 64 26.11 -26.78 -15.97
CA ARG A 64 27.00 -26.19 -16.98
C ARG A 64 26.64 -26.73 -18.35
N ARG A 65 26.77 -25.87 -19.35
CA ARG A 65 26.39 -26.19 -20.72
C ARG A 65 27.18 -27.40 -21.24
N GLU A 66 28.47 -27.48 -20.94
CA GLU A 66 29.32 -28.62 -21.29
C GLU A 66 28.85 -29.94 -20.66
N ASP A 67 28.33 -29.90 -19.44
CA ASP A 67 27.84 -31.11 -18.75
C ASP A 67 26.42 -31.50 -19.21
N MET A 68 25.61 -30.51 -19.61
CA MET A 68 24.25 -30.74 -20.11
C MET A 68 24.19 -31.14 -21.60
N TYR A 69 25.07 -30.55 -22.43
CA TYR A 69 24.99 -30.64 -23.89
C TYR A 69 26.29 -31.16 -24.53
N GLY A 70 27.33 -31.45 -23.75
CA GLY A 70 28.65 -31.83 -24.25
C GLY A 70 29.35 -30.70 -25.01
N ASP A 71 30.45 -31.05 -25.69
CA ASP A 71 31.23 -30.10 -26.50
C ASP A 71 30.50 -29.60 -27.76
N PHE A 72 29.39 -30.25 -28.12
CA PHE A 72 28.60 -29.95 -29.30
C PHE A 72 27.49 -28.92 -29.07
N GLY A 73 27.29 -28.45 -27.83
CA GLY A 73 26.21 -27.54 -27.45
C GLY A 73 26.34 -26.09 -27.92
N ARG A 74 26.88 -25.82 -29.11
CA ARG A 74 26.90 -24.48 -29.73
C ARG A 74 25.53 -24.06 -30.23
#